data_AF-A0A4P2PY55-F1
#
_entry.id   AF-A0A4P2PY55-F1
#
_cell.length_a   1.000
_cell.length_b   1.000
_cell.length_c   1.000
_cell.angle_alpha   90.00
_cell.angle_beta   90.00
_cell.angle_gamma   90.00
#
_symmetry.space_group_name_H-M   'P 1'
#
loop_
_entity.id
_entity.type
_entity.pdbx_description
1 polymer ?
#
loop_
_entity_poly.entity_id
_entity_poly.type
_entity_poly.pdbx_seq_one_letter_code
_entity_poly.pdbx_strand_id
1 'polypeptide(L)'
;MGREAKGQKDPLEAVATLPSLEARAHEPPPASGWQAAQRPDESTGDAVAAPPPGTGATRWFDTVAPGMPQTDGAASRWRWSIPLLVAALVLAAAARGVLLRAIVPAALAALAVALAARDRRRPLSPAAQASRRGLSLEGDRLLLHGEDGVAPHALLTTGERFGVTLLATPRRDHLVALLSSSAGMSCVGASFDGPARRAFAALLDRASVVSSDEVGLEAIGPDGEPIALNPAALAALLDELTLRSPGCLERFVLTDARGAMLSMDSRELRAGGRVFDLTAPLEWRAFVFQEALGQAIAVYQGTWVRQDTSELVLVCLLPAMTPAPDGASAALGPLDRGALRDLRLMQGTPEGPPPAEQRVAIDRLLMVPIRSALDRAPRPAAQASRARA
;
A
#
# COMPACT_ATOMS: atom_id res chain seq x y z
N MET A 1 18.67 31.12 -89.69
CA MET A 1 17.67 31.29 -88.63
C MET A 1 17.41 29.92 -88.00
N GLY A 2 18.22 29.57 -86.99
CA GLY A 2 18.22 28.25 -86.36
C GLY A 2 17.39 28.24 -85.08
N ARG A 3 16.58 27.19 -84.92
CA ARG A 3 15.86 26.86 -83.68
C ARG A 3 16.68 25.82 -82.93
N GLU A 4 17.22 26.20 -81.78
CA GLU A 4 17.83 25.28 -80.81
C GLU A 4 16.77 24.87 -79.77
N ALA A 5 16.65 23.56 -79.57
CA ALA A 5 15.94 22.95 -78.46
C ALA A 5 16.93 22.71 -77.31
N LYS A 6 16.67 23.35 -76.17
CA LYS A 6 17.26 23.09 -74.85
C LYS A 6 16.06 22.76 -73.95
N GLY A 7 16.01 21.70 -73.16
CA GLY A 7 17.07 20.90 -72.57
C GLY A 7 16.55 20.57 -71.17
N GLN A 8 15.85 19.45 -71.06
CA GLN A 8 15.30 18.93 -69.81
C GLN A 8 16.41 18.17 -69.09
N LYS A 9 16.68 18.55 -67.83
CA LYS A 9 17.60 17.84 -66.96
C LYS A 9 17.04 17.88 -65.53
N ASP A 10 16.63 16.71 -65.07
CA ASP A 10 16.24 16.44 -63.68
C ASP A 10 17.43 16.70 -62.73
N PRO A 11 17.16 17.23 -61.52
CA PRO A 11 18.03 17.04 -60.38
C PRO A 11 17.37 16.08 -59.37
N LEU A 12 17.72 14.80 -59.48
CA LEU A 12 17.85 13.93 -58.31
C LEU A 12 19.24 14.19 -57.70
N GLU A 13 19.35 13.89 -56.40
CA GLU A 13 20.59 13.78 -55.59
C GLU A 13 21.01 15.02 -54.79
N ALA A 14 20.41 15.16 -53.62
CA ALA A 14 21.09 15.65 -52.41
C ALA A 14 20.46 14.98 -51.18
N VAL A 15 20.60 13.66 -51.07
CA VAL A 15 20.36 12.94 -49.81
C VAL A 15 21.64 13.05 -49.00
N ALA A 16 21.58 13.83 -47.92
CA ALA A 16 22.66 13.97 -46.98
C ALA A 16 22.93 12.63 -46.28
N THR A 17 24.10 12.06 -46.54
CA THR A 17 24.64 10.89 -45.88
C THR A 17 24.87 11.20 -44.40
N LEU A 18 24.01 10.66 -43.53
CA LEU A 18 24.22 10.65 -42.08
C LEU A 18 25.43 9.75 -41.75
N PRO A 19 26.31 10.11 -40.81
CA PRO A 19 27.38 9.24 -40.37
C PRO A 19 26.81 8.02 -39.62
N SER A 20 27.32 6.84 -39.98
CA SER A 20 27.05 5.57 -39.32
C SER A 20 27.44 5.65 -37.84
N LEU A 21 26.46 5.64 -36.95
CA LEU A 21 26.65 5.43 -35.51
C LEU A 21 27.08 3.97 -35.30
N GLU A 22 28.38 3.78 -35.12
CA GLU A 22 28.93 2.52 -34.61
C GLU A 22 28.26 2.20 -33.26
N ALA A 23 27.62 1.03 -33.23
CA ALA A 23 27.09 0.42 -32.04
C ALA A 23 28.25 0.08 -31.08
N ARG A 24 28.62 1.02 -30.21
CA ARG A 24 29.32 0.70 -28.97
C ARG A 24 28.34 -0.02 -28.07
N ALA A 25 28.51 -1.33 -27.98
CA ALA A 25 27.96 -2.14 -26.90
C ALA A 25 28.37 -1.48 -25.57
N HIS A 26 27.40 -0.82 -24.92
CA HIS A 26 27.54 -0.42 -23.53
C HIS A 26 27.40 -1.67 -22.70
N GLU A 27 28.55 -2.17 -22.27
CA GLU A 27 28.73 -3.05 -21.13
C GLU A 27 27.89 -2.51 -19.95
N PRO A 28 26.99 -3.30 -19.36
CA PRO A 28 26.22 -2.86 -18.20
C PRO A 28 27.20 -2.56 -17.06
N PRO A 29 27.04 -1.43 -16.33
CA PRO A 29 27.86 -1.18 -15.17
C PRO A 29 27.70 -2.33 -14.17
N PRO A 30 28.79 -2.82 -13.54
CA PRO A 30 28.68 -3.84 -12.52
C PRO A 30 27.78 -3.33 -11.39
N ALA A 31 26.88 -4.18 -10.93
CA ALA A 31 26.09 -3.97 -9.73
C ALA A 31 27.06 -3.81 -8.54
N SER A 32 27.50 -2.59 -8.28
CA SER A 32 28.22 -2.24 -7.06
C SER A 32 27.24 -2.31 -5.91
N GLY A 33 27.22 -3.46 -5.25
CA GLY A 33 26.62 -3.65 -3.95
C GLY A 33 27.12 -2.54 -3.02
N TRP A 34 26.19 -1.73 -2.55
CA TRP A 34 26.44 -0.82 -1.44
C TRP A 34 26.62 -1.67 -0.18
N GLN A 35 27.87 -2.03 0.10
CA GLN A 35 28.27 -2.46 1.43
C GLN A 35 28.13 -1.25 2.35
N ALA A 36 27.17 -1.33 3.26
CA ALA A 36 27.12 -0.43 4.41
C ALA A 36 28.46 -0.51 5.14
N ALA A 37 29.21 0.59 5.12
CA ALA A 37 30.43 0.73 5.89
C ALA A 37 30.11 0.55 7.37
N GLN A 38 30.51 -0.60 7.91
CA GLN A 38 30.63 -0.82 9.35
C GLN A 38 31.72 0.12 9.86
N ARG A 39 31.34 1.10 10.69
CA ARG A 39 32.31 1.83 11.52
C ARG A 39 32.73 0.93 12.69
N PRO A 40 34.04 0.82 12.98
CA PRO A 40 34.52 0.14 14.17
C PRO A 40 34.43 1.06 15.39
N ASP A 41 34.02 0.45 16.50
CA ASP A 41 34.28 0.78 17.91
C ASP A 41 34.16 2.24 18.39
N GLU A 42 33.09 2.49 19.14
CA GLU A 42 33.20 3.22 20.40
C GLU A 42 32.34 2.51 21.46
N SER A 43 32.98 1.59 22.18
CA SER A 43 32.44 0.86 23.32
C SER A 43 32.81 1.61 24.60
N THR A 44 31.84 2.14 25.35
CA THR A 44 31.90 2.15 26.81
C THR A 44 30.52 2.29 27.45
N GLY A 45 30.10 1.24 28.17
CA GLY A 45 29.35 1.35 29.43
C GLY A 45 27.87 1.74 29.40
N ASP A 46 26.99 0.75 29.24
CA ASP A 46 26.16 0.25 30.36
C ASP A 46 25.29 -0.92 29.87
N ALA A 47 25.66 -2.12 30.30
CA ALA A 47 24.92 -3.34 30.02
C ALA A 47 23.63 -3.36 30.86
N VAL A 48 22.60 -2.68 30.40
CA VAL A 48 21.22 -3.00 30.77
C VAL A 48 20.87 -4.28 30.03
N ALA A 49 20.81 -5.38 30.79
CA ALA A 49 20.41 -6.69 30.31
C ALA A 49 19.15 -6.58 29.44
N ALA A 50 19.25 -7.00 28.18
CA ALA A 50 18.09 -7.17 27.32
C ALA A 50 17.09 -8.10 28.04
N PRO A 51 15.81 -7.71 28.17
CA PRO A 51 14.81 -8.61 28.72
C PRO A 51 14.72 -9.86 27.83
N PRO A 52 14.48 -11.05 28.42
CA PRO A 52 14.32 -12.26 27.64
C PRO A 52 13.20 -12.08 26.61
N PRO A 53 13.28 -12.73 25.43
CA PRO A 53 12.22 -12.65 24.43
C PRO A 53 10.91 -13.08 25.09
N GLY A 54 10.00 -12.13 25.22
CA GLY A 54 8.67 -12.40 25.74
C GLY A 54 8.05 -13.53 24.94
N THR A 55 7.37 -14.43 25.63
CA THR A 55 6.54 -15.51 25.09
C THR A 55 5.30 -14.95 24.37
N GLY A 56 5.51 -14.02 23.44
CA GLY A 56 4.49 -13.53 22.53
C GLY A 56 4.10 -14.67 21.62
N ALA A 57 2.82 -15.06 21.65
CA ALA A 57 2.31 -16.07 20.75
C ALA A 57 2.54 -15.63 19.30
N THR A 58 3.35 -16.37 18.54
CA THR A 58 3.53 -16.16 17.11
C THR A 58 2.18 -16.25 16.42
N ARG A 59 1.78 -15.17 15.73
CA ARG A 59 0.56 -15.16 14.93
C ARG A 59 0.92 -15.31 13.46
N TRP A 60 0.32 -16.30 12.80
CA TRP A 60 0.58 -16.63 11.41
C TRP A 60 -0.57 -16.16 10.50
N PHE A 61 -0.23 -15.65 9.32
CA PHE A 61 -1.15 -15.23 8.27
C PHE A 61 -0.73 -15.87 6.94
N ASP A 62 -1.57 -16.76 6.42
CA ASP A 62 -1.30 -17.43 5.14
C ASP A 62 -1.42 -16.44 3.97
N THR A 63 -0.42 -16.45 3.08
CA THR A 63 -0.53 -15.73 1.80
C THR A 63 -1.38 -16.54 0.81
N VAL A 64 -2.08 -15.83 -0.07
CA VAL A 64 -2.87 -16.40 -1.15
C VAL A 64 -2.04 -16.33 -2.42
N ALA A 65 -1.89 -17.46 -3.11
CA ALA A 65 -1.19 -17.49 -4.39
C ALA A 65 -1.87 -16.56 -5.42
N PRO A 66 -1.10 -15.82 -6.23
CA PRO A 66 -1.66 -14.92 -7.23
C PRO A 66 -2.52 -15.69 -8.24
N GLY A 67 -3.68 -15.13 -8.60
CA GLY A 67 -4.56 -15.69 -9.64
C GLY A 67 -5.42 -16.90 -9.24
N MET A 68 -5.29 -17.42 -8.01
CA MET A 68 -6.20 -18.46 -7.53
C MET A 68 -7.57 -17.83 -7.21
N PRO A 69 -8.67 -18.31 -7.82
CA PRO A 69 -10.01 -17.90 -7.40
C PRO A 69 -10.13 -18.20 -5.90
N GLN A 70 -10.54 -17.20 -5.13
CA GLN A 70 -10.71 -17.33 -3.69
C GLN A 70 -11.64 -18.51 -3.44
N THR A 71 -11.08 -19.66 -3.08
CA THR A 71 -11.87 -20.79 -2.67
C THR A 71 -12.39 -20.42 -1.30
N ASP A 72 -13.66 -20.03 -1.25
CA ASP A 72 -14.39 -19.85 -0.01
C ASP A 72 -14.21 -21.10 0.85
N GLY A 73 -13.23 -21.07 1.74
CA GLY A 73 -13.04 -22.10 2.77
C GLY A 73 -14.25 -22.19 3.72
N ALA A 74 -15.22 -21.28 3.57
CA ALA A 74 -16.54 -21.34 4.18
C ALA A 74 -17.51 -22.26 3.41
N ALA A 75 -17.45 -22.33 2.07
CA ALA A 75 -18.35 -23.13 1.25
C ALA A 75 -18.11 -24.65 1.40
N SER A 76 -16.86 -25.06 1.62
CA SER A 76 -16.53 -26.46 1.94
C SER A 76 -17.13 -26.86 3.31
N ARG A 77 -17.07 -25.99 4.32
CA ARG A 77 -17.63 -26.27 5.66
C ARG A 77 -19.16 -26.29 5.67
N TRP A 78 -19.81 -25.53 4.79
CA TRP A 78 -21.27 -25.59 4.63
C TRP A 78 -21.73 -26.94 4.02
N ARG A 79 -20.94 -27.52 3.10
CA ARG A 79 -21.28 -28.81 2.48
C ARG A 79 -21.31 -29.99 3.47
N TRP A 80 -20.54 -29.94 4.57
CA TRP A 80 -20.56 -30.98 5.61
C TRP A 80 -21.53 -30.71 6.77
N SER A 81 -22.00 -29.47 6.95
CA SER A 81 -22.97 -29.15 8.01
C SER A 81 -24.41 -29.58 7.65
N ILE A 82 -24.76 -29.60 6.36
CA ILE A 82 -26.06 -30.10 5.88
C ILE A 82 -26.29 -31.58 6.24
N PRO A 83 -25.40 -32.54 5.91
CA PRO A 83 -25.62 -33.95 6.27
C PRO A 83 -25.62 -34.18 7.78
N LEU A 84 -24.84 -33.42 8.56
CA LEU A 84 -24.86 -33.49 10.03
C LEU A 84 -26.17 -32.99 10.62
N LEU A 85 -26.74 -31.91 10.08
CA LEU A 85 -28.04 -31.38 10.49
C LEU A 85 -29.16 -32.37 10.13
N VAL A 86 -29.11 -32.98 8.94
CA VAL A 86 -30.06 -34.00 8.50
C VAL A 86 -29.97 -35.25 9.40
N ALA A 87 -28.75 -35.73 9.70
CA ALA A 87 -28.55 -36.86 10.61
C ALA A 87 -29.08 -36.57 12.02
N ALA A 88 -28.86 -35.35 12.54
CA ALA A 88 -29.38 -34.91 13.83
C ALA A 88 -30.92 -34.88 13.85
N LEU A 89 -31.56 -34.39 12.78
CA LEU A 89 -33.01 -34.38 12.63
C LEU A 89 -33.62 -35.79 12.55
N VAL A 90 -32.97 -36.70 11.81
CA VAL A 90 -33.40 -38.11 11.71
C VAL A 90 -33.28 -38.83 13.06
N LEU A 91 -32.19 -38.61 13.80
CA LEU A 91 -31.99 -39.14 15.16
C LEU A 91 -33.03 -38.57 16.15
N ALA A 92 -33.37 -37.29 16.05
CA ALA A 92 -34.41 -36.67 16.87
C ALA A 92 -35.81 -37.24 16.55
N ALA A 93 -36.12 -37.50 15.28
CA ALA A 93 -37.41 -38.08 14.87
C ALA A 93 -37.57 -39.54 15.36
N ALA A 94 -36.50 -40.34 15.31
CA ALA A 94 -36.51 -41.76 15.69
C ALA A 94 -36.53 -42.01 17.21
N ALA A 95 -36.19 -41.02 18.04
CA ALA A 95 -36.15 -41.19 19.49
C ALA A 95 -37.57 -41.28 20.10
N ARG A 96 -37.84 -42.35 20.87
CA ARG A 96 -39.13 -42.63 21.53
C ARG A 96 -39.38 -41.84 22.83
N GLY A 97 -38.41 -41.07 23.32
CA GLY A 97 -38.51 -40.30 24.57
C GLY A 97 -38.40 -38.79 24.36
N VAL A 98 -39.30 -38.02 24.96
CA VAL A 98 -39.33 -36.54 24.87
C VAL A 98 -38.02 -35.91 25.36
N LEU A 99 -37.40 -36.47 26.41
CA LEU A 99 -36.09 -36.02 26.89
C LEU A 99 -34.97 -36.24 25.87
N LEU A 100 -34.96 -37.39 25.18
CA LEU A 100 -33.94 -37.68 24.16
C LEU A 100 -34.07 -36.74 22.94
N ARG A 101 -35.30 -36.33 22.58
CA ARG A 101 -35.56 -35.41 21.46
C ARG A 101 -34.98 -34.02 21.67
N ALA A 102 -34.86 -33.56 22.92
CA ALA A 102 -34.31 -32.25 23.24
C ALA A 102 -32.78 -32.30 23.44
N ILE A 103 -32.26 -33.34 24.09
CA ILE A 103 -30.85 -33.39 24.51
C ILE A 103 -29.92 -33.73 23.33
N VAL A 104 -30.31 -34.64 22.44
CA VAL A 104 -29.47 -35.08 21.31
C VAL A 104 -29.12 -33.94 20.33
N PRO A 105 -30.08 -33.12 19.83
CA PRO A 105 -29.75 -32.02 18.93
C PRO A 105 -28.95 -30.91 19.65
N ALA A 106 -29.22 -30.65 20.93
CA ALA A 106 -28.45 -29.69 21.71
C ALA A 106 -26.99 -30.14 21.91
N ALA A 107 -26.76 -31.42 22.20
CA ALA A 107 -25.42 -31.99 22.34
C ALA A 107 -24.66 -32.01 21.01
N LEU A 108 -25.33 -32.33 19.90
CA LEU A 108 -24.73 -32.30 18.56
C LEU A 108 -24.40 -30.88 18.11
N ALA A 109 -25.26 -29.91 18.40
CA ALA A 109 -24.97 -28.50 18.13
C ALA A 109 -23.77 -28.00 18.94
N ALA A 110 -23.73 -28.32 20.24
CA ALA A 110 -22.59 -28.00 21.11
C ALA A 110 -21.30 -28.67 20.63
N LEU A 111 -21.35 -29.94 20.21
CA LEU A 111 -20.19 -30.66 19.68
C LEU A 111 -19.72 -30.07 18.35
N ALA A 112 -20.63 -29.71 17.45
CA ALA A 112 -20.30 -29.06 16.19
C ALA A 112 -19.63 -27.69 16.40
N VAL A 113 -20.15 -26.88 17.34
CA VAL A 113 -19.53 -25.61 17.75
C VAL A 113 -18.15 -25.84 18.37
N ALA A 114 -18.02 -26.84 19.24
CA ALA A 114 -16.75 -27.18 19.88
C ALA A 114 -15.70 -27.66 18.87
N LEU A 115 -16.08 -28.49 17.90
CA LEU A 115 -15.19 -28.96 16.83
C LEU A 115 -14.80 -27.81 15.88
N ALA A 116 -15.74 -26.95 15.49
CA ALA A 116 -15.43 -25.77 14.68
C ALA A 116 -14.51 -24.77 15.41
N ALA A 117 -14.68 -24.62 16.72
CA ALA A 117 -13.80 -23.81 17.56
C ALA A 117 -12.42 -24.46 17.75
N ARG A 118 -12.33 -25.79 17.82
CA ARG A 118 -11.08 -26.53 17.99
C ARG A 118 -10.24 -26.55 16.72
N ASP A 119 -10.86 -26.66 15.55
CA ASP A 119 -10.17 -26.62 14.26
C ASP A 119 -9.61 -25.22 13.96
N ARG A 120 -10.31 -24.16 14.42
CA ARG A 120 -9.78 -22.78 14.39
C ARG A 120 -8.59 -22.55 15.33
N ARG A 121 -8.39 -23.43 16.31
CA ARG A 121 -7.38 -23.28 17.36
C ARG A 121 -6.25 -24.31 17.28
N ARG A 122 -6.21 -25.18 16.27
CA ARG A 122 -5.03 -26.02 16.05
C ARG A 122 -3.94 -25.13 15.45
N PRO A 123 -2.89 -24.75 16.22
CA PRO A 123 -1.71 -24.19 15.58
C PRO A 123 -1.19 -25.26 14.63
N LEU A 124 -1.03 -24.90 13.35
CA LEU A 124 -0.28 -25.74 12.43
C LEU A 124 1.08 -25.99 13.08
N SER A 125 1.55 -27.25 13.06
CA SER A 125 2.88 -27.56 13.57
C SER A 125 3.91 -26.62 12.92
N PRO A 126 4.90 -26.10 13.66
CA PRO A 126 5.89 -25.16 13.12
C PRO A 126 6.58 -25.66 11.84
N ALA A 127 6.79 -26.98 11.74
CA ALA A 127 7.35 -27.62 10.55
C ALA A 127 6.44 -27.53 9.31
N ALA A 128 5.11 -27.52 9.47
CA ALA A 128 4.17 -27.36 8.35
C ALA A 128 3.98 -25.89 7.94
N GLN A 129 4.29 -24.94 8.85
CA GLN A 129 4.30 -23.51 8.56
C GLN A 129 5.59 -23.08 7.83
N ALA A 130 6.73 -23.68 8.19
CA ALA A 130 8.03 -23.39 7.57
C ALA A 130 8.09 -23.72 6.06
N SER A 131 7.23 -24.61 5.57
CA SER A 131 7.14 -24.97 4.14
C SER A 131 6.12 -24.13 3.37
N ARG A 132 5.50 -23.11 3.99
CA ARG A 132 4.45 -22.29 3.34
C ARG A 132 4.83 -20.82 3.36
N ARG A 133 4.62 -20.17 2.22
CA ARG A 133 4.75 -18.72 2.12
C ARG A 133 3.69 -18.02 2.98
N GLY A 134 4.13 -17.14 3.88
CA GLY A 134 3.23 -16.53 4.85
C GLY A 134 3.87 -15.38 5.61
N LEU A 135 3.03 -14.65 6.35
CA LEU A 135 3.50 -13.64 7.28
C LEU A 135 3.42 -14.19 8.71
N SER A 136 4.48 -13.99 9.47
CA SER A 136 4.49 -14.25 10.90
C SER A 136 4.68 -12.93 11.65
N LEU A 137 3.92 -12.75 12.72
CA LEU A 137 4.11 -11.68 13.68
C LEU A 137 4.73 -12.29 14.94
N GLU A 138 6.05 -12.18 15.03
CA GLU A 138 6.90 -12.80 16.06
C GLU A 138 7.55 -11.72 16.92
N GLY A 139 7.26 -11.73 18.23
CA GLY A 139 7.75 -10.67 19.12
C GLY A 139 7.35 -9.30 18.55
N ASP A 140 8.33 -8.46 18.23
CA ASP A 140 8.16 -7.13 17.64
C ASP A 140 8.47 -7.06 16.14
N ARG A 141 8.37 -8.17 15.41
CA ARG A 141 8.72 -8.20 13.98
C ARG A 141 7.61 -8.86 13.19
N LEU A 142 7.22 -8.20 12.10
CA LEU A 142 6.44 -8.80 11.03
C LEU A 142 7.44 -9.35 10.00
N LEU A 143 7.46 -10.66 9.85
CA LEU A 143 8.37 -11.37 8.97
C LEU A 143 7.60 -12.00 7.81
N LEU A 144 8.17 -11.91 6.60
CA LEU A 144 7.76 -12.70 5.46
C LEU A 144 8.60 -13.97 5.41
N HIS A 145 7.92 -15.11 5.45
CA HIS A 145 8.51 -16.40 5.18
C HIS A 145 8.26 -16.74 3.71
N GLY A 146 9.33 -16.97 2.96
CA GLY A 146 9.27 -17.46 1.58
C GLY A 146 9.02 -18.98 1.53
N GLU A 147 9.06 -19.54 0.33
CA GLU A 147 9.06 -21.00 0.16
C GLU A 147 10.47 -21.57 0.42
N ASP A 148 10.52 -22.73 1.08
CA ASP A 148 11.67 -23.60 1.33
C ASP A 148 13.07 -22.95 1.53
N GLY A 149 13.50 -22.84 2.79
CA GLY A 149 14.91 -22.65 3.17
C GLY A 149 15.48 -21.24 3.04
N VAL A 150 14.73 -20.30 2.48
CA VAL A 150 15.09 -18.87 2.46
C VAL A 150 14.87 -18.25 3.83
N ALA A 151 15.84 -17.48 4.30
CA ALA A 151 15.72 -16.77 5.57
C ALA A 151 14.51 -15.80 5.54
N PRO A 152 13.76 -15.69 6.65
CA PRO A 152 12.62 -14.78 6.71
C PRO A 152 13.07 -13.32 6.55
N HIS A 153 12.30 -12.55 5.78
CA HIS A 153 12.57 -11.13 5.54
C HIS A 153 11.73 -10.28 6.48
N ALA A 154 12.36 -9.36 7.23
CA ALA A 154 11.63 -8.44 8.08
C ALA A 154 10.94 -7.35 7.23
N LEU A 155 9.61 -7.32 7.26
CA LEU A 155 8.81 -6.29 6.60
C LEU A 155 8.61 -5.07 7.49
N LEU A 156 8.52 -5.28 8.81
CA LEU A 156 8.24 -4.23 9.78
C LEU A 156 8.75 -4.62 11.16
N THR A 157 9.38 -3.68 11.86
CA THR A 157 9.68 -3.79 13.30
C THR A 157 8.66 -2.97 14.08
N THR A 158 7.80 -3.63 14.85
CA THR A 158 6.73 -2.97 15.63
C THR A 158 7.22 -2.37 16.95
N GLY A 159 8.45 -2.68 17.37
CA GLY A 159 9.10 -2.08 18.54
C GLY A 159 9.57 -0.63 18.30
N GLU A 160 9.63 -0.22 17.04
CA GLU A 160 9.96 1.16 16.64
C GLU A 160 8.71 1.91 16.16
N ARG A 161 8.83 3.23 15.93
CA ARG A 161 7.72 4.03 15.40
C ARG A 161 7.48 3.64 13.95
N PHE A 162 6.32 3.04 13.68
CA PHE A 162 5.86 2.68 12.34
C PHE A 162 4.49 3.28 12.02
N GLY A 163 4.16 3.29 10.73
CA GLY A 163 2.90 3.73 10.18
C GLY A 163 2.33 2.74 9.16
N VAL A 164 1.02 2.74 8.98
CA VAL A 164 0.29 1.90 8.05
C VAL A 164 -0.68 2.77 7.27
N THR A 165 -0.47 2.87 5.96
CA THR A 165 -1.35 3.63 5.08
C THR A 165 -2.18 2.66 4.24
N LEU A 166 -3.51 2.83 4.25
CA LEU A 166 -4.42 2.00 3.48
C LEU A 166 -4.71 2.64 2.13
N LEU A 167 -4.46 1.90 1.05
CA LEU A 167 -4.62 2.33 -0.34
C LEU A 167 -5.55 1.37 -1.07
N ALA A 168 -6.52 1.88 -1.81
CA ALA A 168 -7.47 1.06 -2.55
C ALA A 168 -7.55 1.47 -4.02
N THR A 169 -7.91 0.51 -4.87
CA THR A 169 -8.31 0.80 -6.26
C THR A 169 -9.62 1.60 -6.27
N PRO A 170 -9.95 2.32 -7.37
CA PRO A 170 -11.22 3.06 -7.47
C PRO A 170 -12.47 2.19 -7.35
N ARG A 171 -12.36 0.89 -7.68
CA ARG A 171 -13.43 -0.10 -7.54
C ARG A 171 -13.49 -0.75 -6.15
N ARG A 172 -12.50 -0.47 -5.29
CA ARG A 172 -12.30 -1.08 -3.97
C ARG A 172 -12.33 -2.61 -4.00
N ASP A 173 -11.90 -3.19 -5.12
CA ASP A 173 -11.70 -4.62 -5.30
C ASP A 173 -10.30 -5.07 -4.89
N HIS A 174 -9.38 -4.12 -4.66
CA HIS A 174 -8.07 -4.37 -4.10
C HIS A 174 -7.75 -3.33 -3.03
N LEU A 175 -7.17 -3.76 -1.92
CA LEU A 175 -6.70 -2.94 -0.81
C LEU A 175 -5.26 -3.33 -0.49
N VAL A 176 -4.38 -2.34 -0.38
CA VAL A 176 -2.99 -2.51 0.07
C VAL A 176 -2.77 -1.74 1.36
N ALA A 177 -2.17 -2.42 2.34
CA ALA A 177 -1.58 -1.82 3.51
C ALA A 177 -0.09 -1.53 3.23
N LEU A 178 0.23 -0.26 3.04
CA LEU A 178 1.60 0.24 2.96
C LEU A 178 2.15 0.40 4.37
N LEU A 179 3.03 -0.51 4.75
CA LEU A 179 3.78 -0.49 6.01
C LEU A 179 4.99 0.42 5.84
N SER A 180 5.19 1.37 6.74
CA SER A 180 6.25 2.36 6.66
C SER A 180 6.98 2.49 8.00
N SER A 181 8.30 2.55 7.96
CA SER A 181 9.18 2.67 9.13
C SER A 181 10.50 3.36 8.75
N SER A 182 11.35 3.60 9.74
CA SER A 182 12.75 4.02 9.57
C SER A 182 13.54 3.10 8.62
N ALA A 183 13.22 1.80 8.60
CA ALA A 183 13.90 0.80 7.78
C ALA A 183 13.44 0.78 6.32
N GLY A 184 12.29 1.37 6.00
CA GLY A 184 11.74 1.41 4.64
C GLY A 184 10.23 1.16 4.57
N MET A 185 9.78 0.84 3.35
CA MET A 185 8.38 0.55 3.02
C MET A 185 8.20 -0.90 2.60
N SER A 186 7.05 -1.48 2.93
CA SER A 186 6.62 -2.80 2.46
C SER A 186 5.11 -2.80 2.26
N CYS A 187 4.61 -3.58 1.32
CA CYS A 187 3.18 -3.60 0.98
C CYS A 187 2.59 -4.98 1.27
N VAL A 188 1.36 -5.00 1.81
CA VAL A 188 0.57 -6.23 1.97
C VAL A 188 -0.82 -5.99 1.38
N GLY A 189 -1.19 -6.78 0.39
CA GLY A 189 -2.45 -6.63 -0.35
C GLY A 189 -3.55 -7.59 0.09
N ALA A 190 -4.79 -7.29 -0.28
CA ALA A 190 -5.89 -8.24 -0.28
C ALA A 190 -6.91 -7.88 -1.38
N SER A 191 -7.53 -8.88 -1.98
CA SER A 191 -8.57 -8.70 -2.99
C SER A 191 -9.96 -8.91 -2.39
N PHE A 192 -10.91 -8.05 -2.76
CA PHE A 192 -12.26 -8.00 -2.21
C PHE A 192 -13.30 -8.22 -3.30
N ASP A 193 -14.03 -9.32 -3.20
CA ASP A 193 -15.19 -9.62 -4.05
C ASP A 193 -16.46 -8.92 -3.53
N GLY A 194 -17.61 -9.14 -4.17
CA GLY A 194 -18.87 -8.47 -3.80
C GLY A 194 -19.28 -8.67 -2.32
N PRO A 195 -19.37 -9.91 -1.83
CA PRO A 195 -19.61 -10.20 -0.42
C PRO A 195 -18.55 -9.62 0.53
N ALA A 196 -17.26 -9.79 0.24
CA ALA A 196 -16.18 -9.26 1.08
C ALA A 196 -16.20 -7.74 1.14
N ARG A 197 -16.42 -7.04 0.00
CA ARG A 197 -16.55 -5.58 -0.02
C ARG A 197 -17.64 -5.08 0.91
N ARG A 198 -18.78 -5.79 1.02
CA ARG A 198 -19.84 -5.43 1.96
C ARG A 198 -19.46 -5.72 3.41
N ALA A 199 -18.85 -6.89 3.66
CA ALA A 199 -18.46 -7.29 5.02
C ALA A 199 -17.37 -6.39 5.61
N PHE A 200 -16.46 -5.88 4.77
CA PHE A 200 -15.32 -5.06 5.16
C PHE A 200 -15.43 -3.61 4.69
N ALA A 201 -16.65 -3.11 4.44
CA ALA A 201 -16.89 -1.74 3.95
C ALA A 201 -16.22 -0.68 4.84
N ALA A 202 -16.34 -0.82 6.18
CA ALA A 202 -15.72 0.11 7.12
C ALA A 202 -14.19 0.16 7.04
N LEU A 203 -13.54 -0.96 6.69
CA LEU A 203 -12.09 -0.98 6.46
C LEU A 203 -11.74 -0.29 5.14
N LEU A 204 -12.50 -0.61 4.09
CA LEU A 204 -12.33 -0.01 2.76
C LEU A 204 -12.56 1.50 2.79
N ASP A 205 -13.53 2.01 3.56
CA ASP A 205 -13.83 3.44 3.70
C ASP A 205 -12.67 4.25 4.31
N ARG A 206 -11.75 3.60 5.03
CA ARG A 206 -10.55 4.24 5.59
C ARG A 206 -9.41 4.35 4.57
N ALA A 207 -9.51 3.64 3.45
CA ALA A 207 -8.47 3.61 2.43
C ALA A 207 -8.58 4.81 1.49
N SER A 208 -7.42 5.41 1.20
CA SER A 208 -7.29 6.42 0.16
C SER A 208 -7.34 5.74 -1.21
N VAL A 209 -8.12 6.30 -2.13
CA VAL A 209 -8.24 5.78 -3.49
C VAL A 209 -7.08 6.29 -4.33
N VAL A 210 -6.32 5.36 -4.90
CA VAL A 210 -5.21 5.64 -5.82
C VAL A 210 -5.51 5.03 -7.19
N SER A 211 -4.75 5.43 -8.21
CA SER A 211 -4.97 4.93 -9.56
C SER A 211 -4.58 3.45 -9.68
N SER A 212 -5.23 2.71 -10.58
CA SER A 212 -5.00 1.26 -10.72
C SER A 212 -3.65 0.88 -11.34
N ASP A 213 -2.94 1.83 -11.97
CA ASP A 213 -1.60 1.68 -12.55
C ASP A 213 -0.46 1.88 -11.53
N GLU A 214 -0.80 2.07 -10.26
CA GLU A 214 0.18 2.20 -9.18
C GLU A 214 0.86 0.85 -8.93
N VAL A 215 2.16 0.74 -9.21
CA VAL A 215 2.97 -0.47 -8.95
C VAL A 215 2.86 -0.92 -7.49
N GLY A 216 2.71 0.01 -6.55
CA GLY A 216 2.50 -0.31 -5.14
C GLY A 216 1.24 -1.12 -4.85
N LEU A 217 0.23 -1.08 -5.72
CA LEU A 217 -0.99 -1.87 -5.57
C LEU A 217 -0.78 -3.36 -5.83
N GLU A 218 0.31 -3.77 -6.48
CA GLU A 218 0.61 -5.20 -6.67
C GLU A 218 1.14 -5.86 -5.39
N ALA A 219 1.52 -5.05 -4.40
CA ALA A 219 2.07 -5.50 -3.12
C ALA A 219 3.22 -6.51 -3.26
N ILE A 220 4.12 -6.26 -4.23
CA ILE A 220 5.28 -7.12 -4.50
C ILE A 220 6.21 -7.16 -3.28
N GLY A 221 6.48 -8.37 -2.79
CA GLY A 221 7.40 -8.63 -1.69
C GLY A 221 8.87 -8.55 -2.10
N PRO A 222 9.80 -8.62 -1.13
CA PRO A 222 11.23 -8.68 -1.40
C PRO A 222 11.65 -9.93 -2.18
N ASP A 223 10.80 -10.96 -2.22
CA ASP A 223 10.94 -12.18 -3.01
C ASP A 223 10.44 -12.03 -4.47
N GLY A 224 9.94 -10.86 -4.86
CA GLY A 224 9.41 -10.59 -6.21
C GLY A 224 7.97 -11.06 -6.42
N GLU A 225 7.34 -11.65 -5.39
CA GLU A 225 5.99 -12.20 -5.48
C GLU A 225 4.97 -11.32 -4.71
N PRO A 226 3.72 -11.17 -5.18
CA PRO A 226 2.69 -10.44 -4.45
C PRO A 226 2.45 -10.98 -3.05
N ILE A 227 2.51 -10.13 -2.02
CA ILE A 227 2.11 -10.47 -0.65
C ILE A 227 0.61 -10.24 -0.52
N ALA A 228 -0.19 -11.18 -1.00
CA ALA A 228 -1.64 -11.12 -0.92
C ALA A 228 -2.17 -11.95 0.26
N LEU A 229 -3.01 -11.35 1.10
CA LEU A 229 -3.78 -12.02 2.15
C LEU A 229 -5.25 -12.14 1.75
N ASN A 230 -5.97 -13.06 2.39
CA ASN A 230 -7.43 -12.98 2.35
C ASN A 230 -7.93 -11.76 3.17
N PRO A 231 -9.11 -11.20 2.85
CA PRO A 231 -9.64 -10.01 3.53
C PRO A 231 -9.68 -10.10 5.06
N ALA A 232 -10.06 -11.25 5.60
CA ALA A 232 -10.15 -11.46 7.05
C ALA A 232 -8.78 -11.51 7.73
N ALA A 233 -7.78 -12.09 7.07
CA ALA A 233 -6.40 -12.14 7.54
C ALA A 233 -5.75 -10.76 7.50
N LEU A 234 -6.00 -9.96 6.44
CA LEU A 234 -5.55 -8.58 6.39
C LEU A 234 -6.18 -7.75 7.52
N ALA A 235 -7.50 -7.83 7.71
CA ALA A 235 -8.18 -7.12 8.80
C ALA A 235 -7.60 -7.51 10.17
N ALA A 236 -7.40 -8.82 10.40
CA ALA A 236 -6.79 -9.33 11.61
C ALA A 236 -5.34 -8.86 11.84
N LEU A 237 -4.55 -8.73 10.76
CA LEU A 237 -3.20 -8.17 10.83
C LEU A 237 -3.24 -6.70 11.22
N LEU A 238 -4.13 -5.91 10.60
CA LEU A 238 -4.28 -4.49 10.92
C LEU A 238 -4.75 -4.27 12.36
N ASP A 239 -5.63 -5.12 12.88
CA ASP A 239 -6.07 -5.08 14.28
C ASP A 239 -4.89 -5.32 15.24
N GLU A 240 -4.03 -6.31 14.96
CA GLU A 240 -2.83 -6.57 15.75
C GLU A 240 -1.81 -5.43 15.70
N LEU A 241 -1.57 -4.87 14.51
CA LEU A 241 -0.68 -3.71 14.36
C LEU A 241 -1.23 -2.47 15.11
N THR A 242 -2.55 -2.29 15.10
CA THR A 242 -3.22 -1.20 15.82
C THR A 242 -3.16 -1.41 17.33
N LEU A 243 -3.30 -2.66 17.80
CA LEU A 243 -3.16 -3.01 19.21
C LEU A 243 -1.76 -2.69 19.73
N ARG A 244 -0.72 -2.95 18.94
CA ARG A 244 0.68 -2.69 19.27
C ARG A 244 1.06 -1.22 19.22
N SER A 245 0.55 -0.48 18.23
CA SER A 245 0.79 0.95 18.09
C SER A 245 -0.51 1.67 17.75
N PRO A 246 -1.23 2.19 18.76
CA PRO A 246 -2.43 2.99 18.53
C PRO A 246 -2.12 4.19 17.61
N GLY A 247 -2.96 4.36 16.59
CA GLY A 247 -2.79 5.43 15.60
C GLY A 247 -1.82 5.12 14.46
N CYS A 248 -1.27 3.90 14.36
CA CYS A 248 -0.41 3.52 13.23
C CYS A 248 -1.12 3.67 11.87
N LEU A 249 -2.43 3.44 11.81
CA LEU A 249 -3.26 3.60 10.60
C LEU A 249 -3.40 5.05 10.10
N GLU A 250 -3.02 6.03 10.92
CA GLU A 250 -3.06 7.45 10.58
C GLU A 250 -1.65 8.03 10.42
N ARG A 251 -0.63 7.15 10.45
CA ARG A 251 0.77 7.52 10.45
C ARG A 251 1.47 6.97 9.21
N PHE A 252 2.44 7.72 8.70
CA PHE A 252 3.53 7.17 7.90
C PHE A 252 4.87 7.71 8.39
N VAL A 253 5.93 6.93 8.14
CA VAL A 253 7.32 7.30 8.45
C VAL A 253 8.19 6.90 7.29
N LEU A 254 8.90 7.86 6.73
CA LEU A 254 9.81 7.72 5.60
C LEU A 254 11.05 8.58 5.78
N THR A 255 11.99 8.36 4.87
CA THR A 255 13.13 9.22 4.63
C THR A 255 13.02 9.80 3.23
N ASP A 256 13.20 11.11 3.10
CA ASP A 256 13.21 11.77 1.79
C ASP A 256 14.50 11.46 1.01
N ALA A 257 14.58 11.92 -0.25
CA ALA A 257 15.74 11.71 -1.11
C ALA A 257 17.06 12.33 -0.57
N ARG A 258 17.00 13.20 0.45
CA ARG A 258 18.16 13.84 1.08
C ARG A 258 18.52 13.18 2.42
N GLY A 259 17.84 12.11 2.81
CA GLY A 259 18.07 11.45 4.10
C GLY A 259 17.32 12.10 5.27
N ALA A 260 16.47 13.11 5.03
CA ALA A 260 15.72 13.76 6.11
C ALA A 260 14.42 13.02 6.40
N MET A 261 14.02 13.01 7.67
CA MET A 261 12.78 12.34 8.08
C MET A 261 11.55 13.05 7.51
N LEU A 262 10.72 12.26 6.83
CA LEU A 262 9.39 12.61 6.36
C LEU A 262 8.39 11.77 7.13
N SER A 263 7.57 12.38 7.97
CA SER A 263 6.57 11.63 8.75
C SER A 263 5.30 12.44 8.89
N MET A 264 4.19 11.74 9.03
CA MET A 264 2.90 12.34 9.32
C MET A 264 2.20 11.46 10.34
N ASP A 265 1.48 12.07 11.26
CA ASP A 265 0.45 11.42 12.06
C ASP A 265 -0.85 12.25 12.03
N SER A 266 -1.77 12.01 12.95
CA SER A 266 -3.03 12.77 12.99
C SER A 266 -2.90 14.21 13.47
N ARG A 267 -1.74 14.61 14.00
CA ARG A 267 -1.51 15.93 14.58
C ARG A 267 -0.44 16.72 13.86
N GLU A 268 0.58 16.06 13.32
CA GLU A 268 1.72 16.76 12.74
C GLU A 268 2.15 16.14 11.41
N LEU A 269 2.60 17.01 10.50
CA LEU A 269 3.36 16.68 9.31
C LEU A 269 4.79 17.21 9.49
N ARG A 270 5.78 16.33 9.43
CA ARG A 270 7.21 16.65 9.49
C ARG A 270 7.84 16.38 8.14
N ALA A 271 8.42 17.40 7.52
CA ALA A 271 9.03 17.29 6.19
C ALA A 271 10.07 18.38 5.97
N GLY A 272 11.22 18.04 5.37
CA GLY A 272 12.28 19.01 5.06
C GLY A 272 12.79 19.80 6.28
N GLY A 273 12.85 19.16 7.45
CA GLY A 273 13.24 19.79 8.71
C GLY A 273 12.19 20.72 9.35
N ARG A 274 11.01 20.83 8.75
CA ARG A 274 9.89 21.66 9.25
C ARG A 274 8.82 20.78 9.87
N VAL A 275 8.01 21.37 10.76
CA VAL A 275 6.87 20.73 11.43
C VAL A 275 5.65 21.59 11.19
N PHE A 276 4.56 20.97 10.76
CA PHE A 276 3.25 21.59 10.54
C PHE A 276 2.25 20.91 11.47
N ASP A 277 1.55 21.70 12.28
CA ASP A 277 0.46 21.25 13.14
C ASP A 277 -0.83 21.14 12.32
N LEU A 278 -1.30 19.91 12.09
CA LEU A 278 -2.54 19.58 11.38
C LEU A 278 -3.79 19.88 12.21
N THR A 279 -3.64 20.21 13.50
CA THR A 279 -4.73 20.62 14.39
C THR A 279 -4.92 22.14 14.45
N ALA A 280 -3.98 22.90 13.87
CA ALA A 280 -4.05 24.35 13.73
C ALA A 280 -4.36 24.75 12.28
N PRO A 281 -4.84 26.00 12.06
CA PRO A 281 -5.08 26.49 10.71
C PRO A 281 -3.83 26.42 9.83
N LEU A 282 -3.97 25.85 8.63
CA LEU A 282 -2.91 25.81 7.61
C LEU A 282 -3.48 26.03 6.21
N GLU A 283 -2.63 26.54 5.31
CA GLU A 283 -2.96 26.66 3.90
C GLU A 283 -2.28 25.55 3.12
N TRP A 284 -3.01 24.97 2.18
CA TRP A 284 -2.43 24.01 1.25
C TRP A 284 -3.12 24.10 -0.11
N ARG A 285 -2.39 23.72 -1.17
CA ARG A 285 -2.93 23.62 -2.53
C ARG A 285 -2.17 22.59 -3.35
N ALA A 286 -2.91 21.90 -4.22
CA ALA A 286 -2.35 20.96 -5.19
C ALA A 286 -2.06 21.69 -6.51
N PHE A 287 -0.95 21.36 -7.14
CA PHE A 287 -0.57 21.87 -8.45
C PHE A 287 0.22 20.82 -9.23
N VAL A 288 0.41 21.06 -10.51
CA VAL A 288 1.27 20.25 -11.39
C VAL A 288 2.25 21.17 -12.09
N PHE A 289 3.47 20.70 -12.33
CA PHE A 289 4.47 21.46 -13.07
C PHE A 289 5.29 20.54 -13.96
N GLN A 290 5.93 21.12 -14.96
CA GLN A 290 6.81 20.42 -15.88
C GLN A 290 8.23 20.90 -15.67
N GLU A 291 9.19 19.98 -15.75
CA GLU A 291 10.61 20.29 -15.67
C GLU A 291 11.34 19.54 -16.78
N ALA A 292 12.21 20.26 -17.49
CA ALA A 292 13.04 19.67 -18.53
C ALA A 292 14.21 18.90 -17.88
N LEU A 293 14.35 17.62 -18.22
CA LEU A 293 15.52 16.80 -17.91
C LEU A 293 16.27 16.50 -19.21
N GLY A 294 17.13 17.44 -19.61
CA GLY A 294 17.87 17.33 -20.87
C GLY A 294 16.95 17.35 -22.08
N GLN A 295 16.79 16.19 -22.73
CA GLN A 295 15.92 16.00 -23.91
C GLN A 295 14.52 15.48 -23.55
N ALA A 296 14.24 15.22 -22.28
CA ALA A 296 12.95 14.72 -21.80
C ALA A 296 12.22 15.79 -20.96
N ILE A 297 10.89 15.67 -20.86
CA ILE A 297 10.07 16.47 -19.95
C ILE A 297 9.47 15.53 -18.91
N ALA A 298 9.71 15.83 -17.63
CA ALA A 298 9.03 15.17 -16.53
C ALA A 298 7.86 16.04 -16.04
N VAL A 299 6.74 15.38 -15.75
CA VAL A 299 5.57 16.01 -15.15
C VAL A 299 5.55 15.63 -13.68
N TYR A 300 5.41 16.62 -12.81
CA TYR A 300 5.38 16.43 -11.37
C TYR A 300 4.04 16.86 -10.79
N GLN A 301 3.64 16.19 -9.71
CA GLN A 301 2.60 16.68 -8.82
C GLN A 301 3.23 17.38 -7.63
N GLY A 302 2.74 18.57 -7.31
CA GLY A 302 3.15 19.37 -6.16
C GLY A 302 2.03 19.52 -5.16
N THR A 303 2.37 19.51 -3.87
CA THR A 303 1.50 19.94 -2.78
C THR A 303 2.24 21.01 -2.00
N TRP A 304 1.79 22.25 -2.15
CA TRP A 304 2.31 23.38 -1.39
C TRP A 304 1.60 23.43 -0.04
N VAL A 305 2.35 23.61 1.03
CA VAL A 305 1.85 23.69 2.41
C VAL A 305 2.48 24.89 3.10
N ARG A 306 1.65 25.70 3.76
CA ARG A 306 2.09 26.87 4.53
C ARG A 306 1.39 26.93 5.88
N GLN A 307 2.17 27.14 6.92
CA GLN A 307 1.69 27.46 8.26
C GLN A 307 2.62 28.49 8.88
N ASP A 308 2.07 29.60 9.35
CA ASP A 308 2.83 30.77 9.79
C ASP A 308 3.85 31.24 8.75
N THR A 309 5.14 31.22 9.09
CA THR A 309 6.28 31.55 8.23
C THR A 309 6.92 30.33 7.57
N SER A 310 6.44 29.13 7.90
CA SER A 310 6.96 27.87 7.35
C SER A 310 6.22 27.50 6.09
N GLU A 311 6.99 27.22 5.03
CA GLU A 311 6.48 26.84 3.72
C GLU A 311 7.31 25.68 3.18
N LEU A 312 6.65 24.72 2.52
CA LEU A 312 7.31 23.68 1.75
C LEU A 312 6.47 23.22 0.58
N VAL A 313 7.11 22.49 -0.33
CA VAL A 313 6.44 21.78 -1.41
C VAL A 313 6.80 20.31 -1.39
N LEU A 314 5.79 19.45 -1.20
CA LEU A 314 5.93 18.02 -1.42
C LEU A 314 5.77 17.73 -2.91
N VAL A 315 6.70 16.99 -3.50
CA VAL A 315 6.68 16.69 -4.94
C VAL A 315 6.80 15.20 -5.19
N CYS A 316 6.06 14.68 -6.16
CA CYS A 316 6.25 13.33 -6.69
C CYS A 316 6.16 13.36 -8.22
N LEU A 317 6.77 12.39 -8.87
CA LEU A 317 6.64 12.21 -10.32
C LEU A 317 5.20 11.79 -10.65
N LEU A 318 4.59 12.42 -11.64
CA LEU A 318 3.35 11.94 -12.22
C LEU A 318 3.69 10.76 -13.14
N PRO A 319 2.99 9.61 -13.08
CA PRO A 319 3.22 8.51 -14.01
C PRO A 319 3.12 9.02 -15.46
N ALA A 320 3.90 8.42 -16.35
CA ALA A 320 3.68 8.61 -17.77
C ALA A 320 2.24 8.22 -18.09
N MET A 321 1.49 9.13 -18.71
CA MET A 321 0.15 8.87 -19.23
C MET A 321 0.27 7.95 -20.46
N THR A 322 0.84 6.77 -20.31
CA THR A 322 0.74 5.72 -21.31
C THR A 322 -0.69 5.19 -21.25
N PRO A 323 -1.44 5.17 -22.36
CA PRO A 323 -2.75 4.53 -22.36
C PRO A 323 -2.55 3.08 -21.95
N ALA A 324 -3.23 2.65 -20.88
CA ALA A 324 -3.18 1.27 -20.42
C ALA A 324 -3.56 0.35 -21.59
N PRO A 325 -2.68 -0.59 -22.01
CA PRO A 325 -3.11 -1.66 -22.89
C PRO A 325 -4.05 -2.54 -22.07
N ASP A 326 -5.27 -2.68 -22.57
CA ASP A 326 -6.38 -3.50 -22.07
C ASP A 326 -7.15 -2.99 -20.84
N GLY A 327 -8.43 -2.65 -21.08
CA GLY A 327 -9.46 -2.59 -20.03
C GLY A 327 -10.04 -1.21 -19.71
N ALA A 328 -9.59 -0.13 -20.36
CA ALA A 328 -10.09 1.25 -20.16
C ALA A 328 -11.57 1.50 -20.58
N SER A 329 -12.37 0.43 -20.72
CA SER A 329 -13.83 0.47 -20.81
C SER A 329 -14.49 -0.49 -19.81
N ALA A 330 -13.81 -0.83 -18.71
CA ALA A 330 -14.50 -1.32 -17.53
C ALA A 330 -15.27 -0.12 -16.98
N ALA A 331 -16.55 -0.02 -17.35
CA ALA A 331 -17.48 0.99 -16.88
C ALA A 331 -17.17 1.30 -15.42
N LEU A 332 -16.68 2.52 -15.14
CA LEU A 332 -16.50 3.02 -13.79
C LEU A 332 -17.84 2.75 -13.12
N GLY A 333 -17.88 1.76 -12.21
CA GLY A 333 -19.04 1.54 -11.38
C GLY A 333 -19.37 2.84 -10.65
N PRO A 334 -20.52 2.93 -9.97
CA PRO A 334 -20.82 4.12 -9.18
C PRO A 334 -19.66 4.39 -8.21
N LEU A 335 -18.83 5.38 -8.53
CA LEU A 335 -17.72 5.83 -7.71
C LEU A 335 -18.32 6.35 -6.41
N ASP A 336 -17.82 5.86 -5.28
CA ASP A 336 -18.28 6.38 -3.99
C ASP A 336 -17.73 7.79 -3.72
N ARG A 337 -18.30 8.43 -2.70
CA ARG A 337 -17.94 9.80 -2.30
C ARG A 337 -16.47 9.92 -1.90
N GLY A 338 -15.86 8.87 -1.36
CA GLY A 338 -14.45 8.84 -0.99
C GLY A 338 -13.57 8.88 -2.23
N ALA A 339 -13.86 8.04 -3.22
CA ALA A 339 -13.16 8.04 -4.51
C ALA A 339 -13.26 9.40 -5.22
N LEU A 340 -14.45 10.01 -5.24
CA LEU A 340 -14.63 11.35 -5.83
C LEU A 340 -13.85 12.44 -5.06
N ARG A 341 -13.80 12.35 -3.72
CA ARG A 341 -12.99 13.23 -2.89
C ARG A 341 -11.51 13.09 -3.25
N ASP A 342 -11.00 11.86 -3.27
CA ASP A 342 -9.58 11.59 -3.51
C ASP A 342 -9.16 11.97 -4.94
N LEU A 343 -10.01 11.73 -5.94
CA LEU A 343 -9.80 12.22 -7.30
C LEU A 343 -9.74 13.75 -7.36
N ARG A 344 -10.61 14.45 -6.60
CA ARG A 344 -10.55 15.91 -6.50
C ARG A 344 -9.26 16.38 -5.83
N LEU A 345 -8.79 15.68 -4.78
CA LEU A 345 -7.52 15.99 -4.13
C LEU A 345 -6.33 15.80 -5.08
N MET A 346 -6.46 14.93 -6.08
CA MET A 346 -5.41 14.72 -7.09
C MET A 346 -5.36 15.78 -8.18
N GLN A 347 -6.42 16.55 -8.37
CA GLN A 347 -6.46 17.63 -9.35
C GLN A 347 -5.61 18.81 -8.88
N GLY A 348 -4.61 19.18 -9.68
CA GLY A 348 -3.75 20.34 -9.43
C GLY A 348 -3.80 21.32 -10.60
N THR A 349 -3.67 22.62 -10.30
CA THR A 349 -3.52 23.66 -11.31
C THR A 349 -2.13 23.63 -11.93
N PRO A 350 -1.97 23.88 -13.24
CA PRO A 350 -0.66 23.98 -13.85
C PRO A 350 0.07 25.24 -13.39
N GLU A 351 1.30 25.07 -12.90
CA GLU A 351 2.12 26.15 -12.34
C GLU A 351 3.60 25.99 -12.74
N GLY A 352 4.39 27.03 -12.48
CA GLY A 352 5.84 26.98 -12.64
C GLY A 352 6.50 26.07 -11.59
N PRO A 353 7.68 25.51 -11.89
CA PRO A 353 8.40 24.70 -10.92
C PRO A 353 8.79 25.52 -9.68
N PRO A 354 8.56 25.01 -8.46
CA PRO A 354 8.95 25.69 -7.23
C PRO A 354 10.48 25.70 -7.06
N PRO A 355 11.06 26.56 -6.22
CA PRO A 355 12.51 26.53 -5.92
C PRO A 355 12.95 25.18 -5.33
N ALA A 356 14.13 24.68 -5.74
CA ALA A 356 14.59 23.33 -5.39
C ALA A 356 14.79 23.13 -3.88
N GLU A 357 15.19 24.17 -3.17
CA GLU A 357 15.38 24.19 -1.73
C GLU A 357 14.08 23.99 -0.94
N GLN A 358 12.92 24.31 -1.53
CA GLN A 358 11.60 24.12 -0.92
C GLN A 358 11.01 22.73 -1.21
N ARG A 359 11.55 22.01 -2.20
CA ARG A 359 11.04 20.71 -2.65
C ARG A 359 11.47 19.60 -1.70
N VAL A 360 10.50 18.78 -1.29
CA VAL A 360 10.70 17.51 -0.60
C VAL A 360 10.10 16.43 -1.48
N ALA A 361 10.93 15.55 -2.02
CA ALA A 361 10.49 14.44 -2.85
C ALA A 361 9.80 13.38 -1.98
N ILE A 362 8.64 12.91 -2.41
CA ILE A 362 7.86 11.89 -1.70
C ILE A 362 7.42 10.78 -2.66
N ASP A 363 7.09 9.63 -2.09
CA ASP A 363 6.45 8.55 -2.84
C ASP A 363 5.03 8.96 -3.29
N ARG A 364 4.69 8.62 -4.53
CA ARG A 364 3.38 8.93 -5.14
C ARG A 364 2.23 8.32 -4.35
N LEU A 365 2.42 7.13 -3.78
CA LEU A 365 1.41 6.42 -2.98
C LEU A 365 0.96 7.21 -1.75
N LEU A 366 1.78 8.14 -1.26
CA LEU A 366 1.48 8.96 -0.10
C LEU A 366 0.89 10.33 -0.44
N MET A 367 0.88 10.73 -1.71
CA MET A 367 0.37 12.05 -2.11
C MET A 367 -1.11 12.22 -1.75
N VAL A 368 -1.96 11.22 -2.07
CA VAL A 368 -3.39 11.25 -1.72
C VAL A 368 -3.60 11.22 -0.19
N PRO A 369 -3.01 10.29 0.59
CA PRO A 369 -3.11 10.29 2.04
C PRO A 369 -2.72 11.62 2.69
N ILE A 370 -1.64 12.25 2.22
CA ILE A 370 -1.19 13.55 2.74
C ILE A 370 -2.21 14.63 2.43
N ARG A 371 -2.66 14.75 1.18
CA ARG A 371 -3.69 15.75 0.81
C ARG A 371 -5.00 15.51 1.56
N SER A 372 -5.35 14.26 1.81
CA SER A 372 -6.53 13.89 2.61
C SER A 372 -6.39 14.28 4.08
N ALA A 373 -5.19 14.25 4.66
CA ALA A 373 -4.93 14.78 6.00
C ALA A 373 -4.97 16.31 6.02
N LEU A 374 -4.33 16.98 5.05
CA LEU A 374 -4.33 18.44 4.93
C LEU A 374 -5.74 19.02 4.69
N ASP A 375 -6.59 18.32 3.92
CA ASP A 375 -7.98 18.72 3.69
C ASP A 375 -8.85 18.64 4.96
N ARG A 376 -8.47 17.77 5.92
CA ARG A 376 -9.12 17.66 7.23
C ARG A 376 -8.62 18.68 8.23
N ALA A 377 -7.46 19.29 8.00
CA ALA A 377 -6.92 20.32 8.88
C ALA A 377 -7.83 21.57 8.89
N PRO A 378 -7.90 22.30 10.01
CA PRO A 378 -8.65 23.56 10.06
C PRO A 378 -8.16 24.50 8.96
N ARG A 379 -9.10 25.13 8.25
CA ARG A 379 -8.75 26.17 7.29
C ARG A 379 -8.64 27.51 8.04
N PRO A 380 -7.71 28.40 7.65
CA PRO A 380 -7.72 29.77 8.13
C PRO A 380 -9.10 30.34 7.91
N ALA A 381 -9.69 30.91 8.96
CA ALA A 381 -10.92 31.67 8.80
C ALA A 381 -10.66 32.70 7.71
N ALA A 382 -11.47 32.70 6.65
CA ALA A 382 -11.39 33.71 5.62
C ALA A 382 -11.42 35.05 6.35
N GLN A 383 -10.31 35.77 6.33
CA GLN A 383 -10.20 37.07 6.96
C GLN A 383 -11.33 37.88 6.35
N ALA A 384 -12.37 38.15 7.14
CA ALA A 384 -13.50 38.94 6.68
C ALA A 384 -12.88 40.21 6.11
N SER A 385 -13.07 40.40 4.80
CA SER A 385 -12.68 41.60 4.09
C SER A 385 -13.09 42.78 4.97
N ARG A 386 -12.11 43.35 5.67
CA ARG A 386 -12.32 44.54 6.48
C ARG A 386 -12.48 45.62 5.42
N ALA A 387 -13.72 45.78 4.98
CA ALA A 387 -14.13 46.82 4.08
C ALA A 387 -13.51 48.11 4.61
N ARG A 388 -12.60 48.68 3.82
CA ARG A 388 -12.11 50.05 4.02
C ARG A 388 -13.36 50.92 3.94
N ALA A 389 -13.78 51.45 5.09
CA ALA A 389 -14.66 52.60 5.19
C ALA A 389 -13.78 53.84 5.36
#